data_AF-A0A7S0FZR2-F1
#
_entry.id   AF-A0A7S0FZR2-F1
#
_cell.length_a   1.000
_cell.length_b   1.000
_cell.length_c   1.000
_cell.angle_alpha   90.00
_cell.angle_beta   90.00
_cell.angle_gamma   90.00
#
_symmetry.space_group_name_H-M   'P 1'
#
loop_
_entity.id
_entity.type
_entity.pdbx_description
1 polymer ?
#
loop_
_entity_poly.entity_id
_entity_poly.type
_entity_poly.pdbx_seq_one_letter_code
_entity_poly.pdbx_strand_id
1 'polypeptide(L)'
;YAELYGWTMDQIVEEIGKKGNCTYCGVFRRQALDRGAEYVGADKIATGHNADDIAETVMMNFLRGDFPRLIRCSEAITGDSSGDSLPRVKPFKYTYEKEIV
;
A
#
# COMPACT_ATOMS: atom_id res chain seq x y z
N TYR A 1 8.39 -10.43 -9.51
CA TYR A 1 8.58 -10.97 -8.14
C TYR A 1 9.72 -11.98 -8.09
N ALA A 2 9.84 -12.91 -9.05
CA ALA A 2 10.93 -13.89 -9.08
C ALA A 2 12.33 -13.26 -8.97
N GLU A 3 12.60 -12.18 -9.72
CA GLU A 3 13.89 -11.48 -9.66
C GLU A 3 14.16 -10.82 -8.30
N LEU A 4 13.13 -10.27 -7.64
CA LEU A 4 13.27 -9.53 -6.39
C LEU A 4 13.27 -10.42 -5.14
N TYR A 5 12.59 -11.57 -5.21
CA TYR A 5 12.28 -12.39 -4.03
C TYR A 5 12.51 -13.89 -4.24
N GLY A 6 12.82 -14.35 -5.44
CA GLY A 6 12.92 -15.78 -5.76
C GLY A 6 11.58 -16.51 -5.92
N TRP A 7 10.46 -15.78 -5.82
CA TRP A 7 9.10 -16.34 -5.87
C TRP A 7 8.21 -15.57 -6.85
N THR A 8 7.33 -16.27 -7.57
CA THR A 8 6.18 -15.71 -8.27
C THR A 8 4.93 -15.76 -7.40
N MET A 9 3.89 -14.99 -7.74
CA MET A 9 2.61 -15.10 -7.04
C MET A 9 1.93 -16.44 -7.33
N ASP A 10 2.13 -17.03 -8.52
CA ASP A 10 1.57 -18.33 -8.87
C ASP A 10 2.17 -19.44 -7.99
N GLN A 11 3.49 -19.42 -7.79
CA GLN A 11 4.18 -20.33 -6.86
C GLN A 11 3.66 -20.17 -5.42
N ILE A 12 3.38 -18.94 -4.98
CA ILE A 12 2.78 -18.72 -3.66
C ILE A 12 1.38 -19.35 -3.59
N VAL A 13 0.54 -19.15 -4.62
CA VAL A 13 -0.82 -19.71 -4.67
C VAL A 13 -0.78 -21.23 -4.66
N GLU A 14 0.19 -21.86 -5.33
CA GLU A 14 0.41 -23.30 -5.30
C GLU A 14 0.74 -23.80 -3.89
N GLU A 15 1.56 -23.06 -3.15
CA GLU A 15 2.02 -23.44 -1.80
C GLU A 15 0.97 -23.18 -0.70
N ILE A 16 0.38 -21.97 -0.66
CA ILE A 16 -0.54 -21.55 0.42
C ILE A 16 -2.01 -21.74 0.09
N GLY A 17 -2.33 -22.06 -1.17
CA GLY A 17 -3.67 -22.16 -1.70
C GLY A 17 -4.30 -20.81 -2.07
N LYS A 18 -5.62 -20.81 -2.28
CA LYS A 18 -6.35 -19.65 -2.85
C LYS A 18 -6.70 -18.55 -1.83
N LYS A 19 -6.39 -18.72 -0.55
CA LYS A 19 -6.72 -17.76 0.52
C LYS A 19 -5.48 -16.98 0.95
N GLY A 20 -5.65 -15.69 1.25
CA GLY A 20 -4.57 -14.85 1.78
C GLY A 20 -3.59 -14.29 0.74
N ASN A 21 -3.76 -14.59 -0.54
CA ASN A 21 -2.86 -14.16 -1.63
C ASN A 21 -2.69 -12.64 -1.71
N CYS A 22 -3.75 -11.86 -1.47
CA CYS A 22 -3.68 -10.39 -1.46
C CYS A 22 -2.81 -9.85 -0.33
N THR A 23 -2.69 -10.58 0.80
CA THR A 23 -1.80 -10.21 1.90
C THR A 23 -0.35 -10.28 1.45
N TYR A 24 0.05 -11.39 0.83
CA TYR A 24 1.41 -11.57 0.30
C TYR A 24 1.72 -10.59 -0.84
N CYS A 25 0.81 -10.47 -1.81
CA CYS A 25 0.93 -9.52 -2.91
C CYS A 25 1.07 -8.07 -2.40
N GLY A 26 0.31 -7.69 -1.36
CA GLY A 26 0.40 -6.37 -0.73
C GLY A 26 1.74 -6.11 -0.04
N VAL A 27 2.33 -7.10 0.63
CA VAL A 27 3.68 -6.99 1.22
C VAL A 27 4.73 -6.86 0.12
N PHE A 28 4.70 -7.73 -0.89
CA PHE A 28 5.68 -7.74 -1.97
C PHE A 28 5.66 -6.47 -2.80
N ARG A 29 4.47 -5.93 -3.11
CA ARG A 29 4.35 -4.65 -3.83
C ARG A 29 4.96 -3.50 -3.04
N ARG A 30 4.68 -3.40 -1.74
CA ARG A 30 5.21 -2.32 -0.91
C ARG A 30 6.74 -2.37 -0.84
N GLN A 31 7.30 -3.54 -0.55
CA GLN A 31 8.75 -3.75 -0.50
C GLN A 31 9.42 -3.53 -1.87
N ALA A 32 8.75 -3.88 -2.97
CA ALA A 32 9.30 -3.69 -4.31
C ALA A 32 9.37 -2.19 -4.65
N LEU A 33 8.35 -1.42 -4.26
CA LEU A 33 8.34 0.03 -4.40
C LEU A 33 9.42 0.67 -3.52
N ASP A 34 9.61 0.19 -2.29
CA ASP A 34 10.64 0.72 -1.37
C ASP A 34 12.05 0.51 -1.95
N ARG A 35 12.37 -0.73 -2.39
CA ARG A 35 13.66 -1.04 -3.02
C ARG A 35 13.87 -0.28 -4.33
N GLY A 36 12.82 -0.17 -5.15
CA GLY A 36 12.88 0.58 -6.40
C GLY A 36 13.15 2.07 -6.17
N ALA A 37 12.52 2.65 -5.14
CA ALA A 37 12.71 4.04 -4.77
C ALA A 37 14.13 4.30 -4.22
N GLU A 38 14.66 3.38 -3.40
CA GLU A 38 16.07 3.43 -2.94
C GLU A 38 17.05 3.34 -4.12
N TYR A 39 16.83 2.40 -5.05
CA TYR A 39 17.69 2.20 -6.22
C TYR A 39 17.79 3.44 -7.12
N VAL A 40 16.71 4.21 -7.27
CA VAL A 40 16.70 5.44 -8.07
C VAL A 40 17.04 6.70 -7.26
N GLY A 41 17.25 6.58 -5.94
CA GLY A 41 17.50 7.72 -5.06
C GLY A 41 16.32 8.68 -4.91
N ALA A 42 15.08 8.17 -4.88
CA ALA A 42 13.88 8.98 -4.73
C ALA A 42 13.63 9.42 -3.27
N ASP A 43 13.12 10.64 -3.09
CA ASP A 43 12.79 11.18 -1.76
C ASP A 43 11.41 10.75 -1.24
N LYS A 44 10.49 10.38 -2.14
CA LYS A 44 9.08 10.09 -1.85
C LYS A 44 8.49 9.08 -2.83
N ILE A 45 7.50 8.32 -2.38
CA ILE A 45 6.70 7.42 -3.24
C ILE A 45 5.28 7.97 -3.37
N ALA A 46 4.88 8.36 -4.58
CA ALA A 46 3.49 8.74 -4.85
C ALA A 46 2.63 7.50 -5.14
N THR A 47 1.49 7.38 -4.48
CA THR A 47 0.52 6.31 -4.71
C THR A 47 -0.81 6.90 -5.18
N GLY A 48 -1.51 6.19 -6.06
CA GLY A 48 -2.73 6.66 -6.71
C GLY A 48 -4.01 6.56 -5.88
N HIS A 49 -3.93 6.46 -4.55
CA HIS A 49 -5.12 6.33 -3.70
C HIS A 49 -5.99 7.60 -3.81
N ASN A 50 -7.24 7.40 -4.21
CA ASN A 50 -8.24 8.43 -4.45
C ASN A 50 -9.16 8.65 -3.21
N ALA A 51 -10.13 9.55 -3.31
CA ALA A 51 -11.04 9.85 -2.19
C ALA A 51 -11.90 8.64 -1.78
N ASP A 52 -12.36 7.85 -2.75
CA ASP A 52 -13.16 6.64 -2.54
C ASP A 52 -12.34 5.56 -1.82
N ASP A 53 -11.09 5.31 -2.21
CA ASP A 53 -10.17 4.39 -1.54
C ASP A 53 -9.99 4.73 -0.04
N ILE A 54 -9.88 6.02 0.26
CA ILE A 54 -9.75 6.51 1.64
C ILE A 54 -11.05 6.28 2.42
N ALA A 55 -12.20 6.58 1.82
CA ALA A 55 -13.50 6.35 2.43
C ALA A 55 -13.74 4.87 2.74
N GLU A 56 -13.43 3.98 1.79
CA GLU A 56 -13.51 2.53 1.98
C GLU A 56 -12.60 2.06 3.11
N THR A 57 -11.37 2.59 3.17
CA THR A 57 -10.42 2.25 4.23
C THR A 57 -10.92 2.68 5.62
N VAL A 58 -11.47 3.89 5.73
CA VAL A 58 -12.08 4.39 6.97
C VAL A 58 -13.24 3.48 7.40
N MET A 59 -14.15 3.16 6.47
CA MET A 59 -15.30 2.30 6.73
C MET A 59 -14.87 0.90 7.18
N MET A 60 -13.91 0.29 6.49
CA MET A 60 -13.38 -1.03 6.86
C MET A 60 -12.75 -1.03 8.26
N ASN A 61 -11.93 -0.03 8.60
CA ASN A 61 -11.27 0.04 9.91
C ASN A 61 -12.28 0.29 11.03
N PHE A 62 -13.31 1.12 10.78
CA PHE A 62 -14.40 1.33 11.73
C PHE A 62 -15.16 0.04 12.02
N LEU A 63 -15.57 -0.70 10.97
CA LEU A 63 -16.30 -1.97 11.12
C LEU A 63 -15.48 -3.07 11.80
N ARG A 64 -14.15 -3.05 11.64
CA ARG A 64 -13.23 -3.97 12.32
C ARG A 64 -12.89 -3.55 13.75
N GLY A 65 -13.27 -2.36 14.19
CA GLY A 65 -12.86 -1.79 15.49
C GLY A 65 -11.36 -1.48 15.58
N ASP A 66 -10.68 -1.28 14.45
CA ASP A 66 -9.24 -0.99 14.39
C ASP A 66 -8.99 0.52 14.56
N PHE A 67 -9.19 1.00 15.80
CA PHE A 67 -9.02 2.42 16.16
C PHE A 67 -7.60 2.96 15.89
N PRO A 68 -6.50 2.23 16.19
CA PRO A 68 -5.16 2.71 15.89
C PRO A 68 -4.94 3.02 14.41
N ARG A 69 -5.47 2.20 13.50
CA ARG A 69 -5.40 2.47 12.06
C ARG A 69 -6.35 3.56 11.61
N LEU A 70 -7.54 3.65 12.22
CA LEU A 70 -8.52 4.69 11.89
C LEU A 70 -7.95 6.10 12.03
N ILE A 71 -7.16 6.35 13.08
CA ILE A 71 -6.53 7.65 13.35
C ILE A 71 -5.59 8.11 12.23
N ARG A 72 -4.90 7.17 11.56
CA ARG A 72 -3.81 7.50 10.61
C ARG A 72 -4.15 7.21 9.15
N CYS A 73 -5.21 6.44 8.89
CA CYS A 73 -5.50 5.94 7.55
C CYS A 73 -5.82 7.05 6.52
N SER A 74 -6.31 8.20 6.98
CA SER A 74 -6.66 9.35 6.16
C SER A 74 -5.52 10.35 5.96
N GLU A 75 -4.32 10.11 6.49
CA GLU A 75 -3.19 11.01 6.29
C GLU A 75 -2.79 11.09 4.80
N ALA A 76 -2.51 12.31 4.34
CA ALA A 76 -2.08 12.57 2.95
C ALA A 76 -0.63 12.15 2.70
N ILE A 77 0.17 12.12 3.75
CA ILE A 77 1.54 11.63 3.77
C ILE A 77 1.61 10.57 4.88
N THR A 78 2.07 9.38 4.53
CA THR A 78 2.20 8.24 5.47
C THR A 78 3.61 7.69 5.39
N GLY A 79 4.18 7.26 6.50
CA GLY A 79 5.56 6.81 6.58
C GLY A 79 6.18 7.33 7.87
N ASP A 80 7.10 6.58 8.45
CA ASP A 80 7.62 6.90 9.78
C ASP A 80 8.71 7.97 9.70
N SER A 81 8.64 8.95 10.60
CA SER A 81 9.68 9.99 10.77
C SER A 81 11.01 9.40 11.26
N SER A 82 11.02 8.11 11.61
CA SER A 82 12.17 7.34 12.10
C SER A 82 13.20 6.96 11.03
N GLY A 83 12.88 7.15 9.74
CA GLY A 83 13.83 6.96 8.63
C GLY A 83 13.90 5.55 8.03
N ASP A 84 13.17 4.57 8.57
CA ASP A 84 13.19 3.19 8.08
C ASP A 84 12.40 2.96 6.78
N SER A 85 11.54 3.91 6.38
CA SER A 85 10.78 3.81 5.14
C SER A 85 10.56 5.17 4.49
N LEU A 86 10.64 5.23 3.16
CA LEU A 86 10.39 6.46 2.42
C LEU A 86 8.94 6.93 2.62
N PRO A 87 8.72 8.24 2.79
CA PRO A 87 7.37 8.78 2.93
C PRO A 87 6.56 8.56 1.65
N ARG A 88 5.33 8.10 1.84
CA ARG A 88 4.36 7.83 0.78
C ARG A 88 3.33 8.95 0.74
N VAL A 89 3.12 9.52 -0.43
CA VAL A 89 2.16 10.62 -0.66
C VAL A 89 0.96 10.15 -1.48
N LYS A 90 -0.20 10.74 -1.23
CA LYS A 90 -1.47 10.42 -1.91
C LYS A 90 -2.03 11.67 -2.62
N PRO A 91 -1.56 12.02 -3.82
CA PRO A 91 -1.97 13.25 -4.52
C PRO A 91 -3.47 13.31 -4.81
N PHE A 92 -4.10 12.17 -5.04
CA PHE A 92 -5.54 12.07 -5.39
C PHE A 92 -6.46 11.91 -4.17
N LYS A 93 -5.98 12.11 -2.94
CA LYS A 93 -6.77 11.93 -1.72
C LYS A 93 -8.14 12.64 -1.74
N TYR A 94 -8.25 13.77 -2.43
CA TYR A 94 -9.46 14.59 -2.51
C TYR A 94 -10.16 14.52 -3.87
N THR A 95 -9.68 13.68 -4.77
CA THR A 95 -10.23 13.46 -6.11
C THR A 95 -11.07 12.19 -6.08
N TYR A 96 -12.31 12.26 -6.53
CA TYR A 96 -13.18 11.09 -6.62
C TYR A 96 -12.73 10.16 -7.75
N GLU A 97 -13.00 8.87 -7.62
CA GLU A 97 -12.67 7.88 -8.67
C GLU A 97 -13.30 8.27 -10.02
N LYS A 98 -14.55 8.75 -10.02
CA LYS A 98 -15.28 9.25 -11.20
C LYS A 98 -14.64 10.46 -11.90
N GLU A 99 -13.69 11.13 -11.26
CA GLU A 99 -12.96 12.27 -11.83
C GLU A 99 -11.64 11.83 -12.47
N ILE A 100 -11.21 10.59 -12.21
CA ILE A 100 -9.99 9.98 -12.71
C ILE A 100 -10.30 9.02 -13.87
N VAL A 101 -11.42 8.29 -13.80
CA VAL A 101 -11.86 7.24 -14.74
C VAL A 101 -13.14 7.65 -15.48
#